data_AF-A0A7S1EVH1-F1
#
_entry.id   AF-A0A7S1EVH1-F1
#
_cell.length_a   1.000
_cell.length_b   1.000
_cell.length_c   1.000
_cell.angle_alpha   90.00
_cell.angle_beta   90.00
_cell.angle_gamma   90.00
#
_symmetry.space_group_name_H-M   'P 1'
#
loop_
_entity.id
_entity.type
_entity.pdbx_description
1 polymer ?
#
loop_
_entity_poly.entity_id
_entity_poly.type
_entity_poly.pdbx_seq_one_letter_code
_entity_poly.pdbx_strand_id
1 'polypeptide(L)'
;MQESAQVSSTLHFGICQYSTMFSCRMCSESPFQWLAGGNRQSAGAGGRKSGARNATPLSTSQRNEATFVARTEDEMKAVIRQWEQYAHPRSREFFASPEMLEEVLTQLVKGIDRGADPILGPDEKCVYWYGDVTKEDMQAAIRMVKPGETVESVTYVNRVLAFIFATDDSFELLMRLPKEPLKMGCGDQLCVHLAHISLSV
;
A
#
# COMPACT_ATOMS: atom_id res chain seq x y z
N MET A 1 -32.74 -16.28 60.23
CA MET A 1 -33.62 -15.14 59.95
C MET A 1 -32.89 -14.31 58.90
N GLN A 2 -33.18 -14.55 57.61
CA GLN A 2 -34.09 -13.73 56.76
C GLN A 2 -33.64 -12.26 56.70
N GLU A 3 -33.50 -11.57 55.58
CA GLU A 3 -33.94 -11.79 54.19
C GLU A 3 -33.25 -10.72 53.31
N SER A 4 -32.96 -11.09 52.06
CA SER A 4 -32.90 -10.31 50.81
C SER A 4 -32.60 -8.81 50.77
N ALA A 5 -31.69 -8.40 49.86
CA ALA A 5 -32.07 -7.72 48.61
C ALA A 5 -30.88 -7.60 47.62
N GLN A 6 -31.10 -8.15 46.43
CA GLN A 6 -30.27 -8.01 45.22
C GLN A 6 -30.43 -6.61 44.62
N VAL A 7 -29.37 -6.06 44.02
CA VAL A 7 -29.48 -5.33 42.74
C VAL A 7 -28.29 -5.68 41.86
N SER A 8 -28.61 -6.36 40.77
CA SER A 8 -27.78 -6.67 39.62
C SER A 8 -27.63 -5.44 38.73
N SER A 9 -26.43 -5.20 38.19
CA SER A 9 -26.27 -4.41 36.96
C SER A 9 -25.03 -4.90 36.22
N THR A 10 -25.24 -5.99 35.49
CA THR A 10 -24.38 -6.47 34.42
C THR A 10 -24.50 -5.52 33.22
N LEU A 11 -23.48 -4.72 32.95
CA LEU A 11 -23.37 -4.02 31.67
C LEU A 11 -22.70 -4.97 30.67
N HIS A 12 -23.55 -5.69 29.93
CA HIS A 12 -23.19 -6.31 28.66
C HIS A 12 -22.87 -5.20 27.66
N PHE A 13 -21.60 -4.90 27.44
CA PHE A 13 -21.20 -4.24 26.20
C PHE A 13 -21.20 -5.28 25.10
N GLY A 14 -22.25 -5.20 24.28
CA GLY A 14 -22.49 -6.06 23.14
C GLY A 14 -21.27 -6.11 22.23
N ILE A 15 -20.79 -7.33 22.04
CA ILE A 15 -19.92 -7.71 20.95
C ILE A 15 -20.70 -7.39 19.66
N CYS A 16 -20.33 -6.32 18.98
CA CYS A 16 -20.85 -6.00 17.67
C CYS A 16 -20.23 -6.97 16.67
N GLN A 17 -20.82 -8.16 16.58
CA GLN A 17 -20.61 -9.09 15.48
C GLN A 17 -21.12 -8.43 14.20
N TYR A 18 -20.20 -7.91 13.39
CA TYR A 18 -20.43 -7.77 11.96
C TYR A 18 -19.46 -8.69 11.23
N SER A 19 -19.85 -9.97 11.16
CA SER A 19 -19.38 -10.86 10.10
C SER A 19 -20.12 -10.50 8.82
N THR A 20 -19.64 -9.48 8.12
CA THR A 20 -19.86 -9.38 6.68
C THR A 20 -18.69 -10.08 6.01
N MET A 21 -18.87 -11.37 5.73
CA MET A 21 -17.98 -12.09 4.81
C MET A 21 -17.95 -11.27 3.51
N PHE A 22 -16.76 -10.78 3.13
CA PHE A 22 -16.53 -10.23 1.81
C PHE A 22 -16.81 -11.34 0.78
N SER A 23 -18.04 -11.41 0.30
CA SER A 23 -18.39 -12.23 -0.87
C SER A 23 -17.93 -11.49 -2.12
N CYS A 24 -16.62 -11.28 -2.23
CA CYS A 24 -16.03 -10.86 -3.49
C CYS A 24 -16.09 -12.08 -4.43
N ARG A 25 -16.94 -11.97 -5.45
CA ARG A 25 -17.28 -13.05 -6.39
C ARG A 25 -16.14 -13.39 -7.37
N MET A 26 -14.90 -12.98 -7.07
CA MET A 26 -13.71 -13.17 -7.90
C MET A 26 -12.42 -13.42 -7.09
N CYS A 27 -12.52 -13.87 -5.83
CA CYS A 27 -11.37 -14.19 -4.95
C CYS A 27 -10.74 -15.58 -5.18
N SER A 28 -10.52 -16.01 -6.41
CA SER A 28 -9.67 -17.20 -6.66
C SER A 28 -8.18 -16.86 -6.72
N GLU A 29 -7.82 -15.58 -6.86
CA GLU A 29 -6.42 -15.14 -6.78
C GLU A 29 -6.11 -14.64 -5.38
N SER A 30 -5.03 -15.19 -4.82
CA SER A 30 -4.51 -14.82 -3.50
C SER A 30 -4.08 -13.34 -3.51
N PRO A 31 -4.57 -12.48 -2.59
CA PRO A 31 -4.16 -11.06 -2.50
C PRO A 31 -2.65 -10.87 -2.48
N PHE A 32 -1.93 -11.90 -2.03
CA PHE A 32 -0.49 -12.05 -2.00
C PHE A 32 0.17 -11.97 -3.38
N GLN A 33 -0.48 -12.53 -4.41
CA GLN A 33 0.00 -12.44 -5.78
C GLN A 33 -0.17 -11.04 -6.37
N TRP A 34 -1.07 -10.22 -5.82
CA TRP A 34 -1.25 -8.85 -6.28
C TRP A 34 -0.15 -7.93 -5.74
N LEU A 35 0.39 -8.21 -4.55
CA LEU A 35 1.60 -7.54 -4.04
C LEU A 35 2.89 -8.18 -4.55
N ALA A 36 2.87 -9.46 -4.93
CA ALA A 36 4.02 -10.09 -5.59
C ALA A 36 4.17 -9.56 -7.02
N GLY A 37 4.88 -8.44 -7.16
CA GLY A 37 5.43 -8.02 -8.45
C GLY A 37 6.14 -9.20 -9.10
N GLY A 38 5.80 -9.47 -10.37
CA GLY A 38 6.24 -10.68 -11.07
C GLY A 38 7.76 -10.76 -11.16
N ASN A 39 8.36 -11.65 -10.37
CA ASN A 39 9.78 -12.00 -10.47
C ASN A 39 10.00 -12.73 -11.80
N ARG A 40 10.40 -12.02 -12.86
CA ARG A 40 10.87 -12.65 -14.10
C ARG A 40 12.24 -13.27 -13.85
N GLN A 41 12.26 -14.56 -13.51
CA GLN A 41 13.46 -15.37 -13.63
C GLN A 41 13.82 -15.51 -15.12
N SER A 42 14.89 -14.84 -15.52
CA SER A 42 15.48 -14.95 -16.86
C SER A 42 16.13 -16.31 -17.05
N ALA A 43 15.50 -17.20 -17.81
CA ALA A 43 16.13 -18.40 -18.35
C ALA A 43 16.22 -18.31 -19.89
N GLY A 44 17.44 -18.39 -20.41
CA GLY A 44 17.73 -19.06 -21.69
C GLY A 44 17.55 -18.29 -23.00
N ALA A 45 18.68 -17.82 -23.51
CA ALA A 45 19.06 -17.47 -24.89
C ALA A 45 18.16 -17.93 -26.07
N GLY A 46 17.94 -17.00 -27.00
CA GLY A 46 17.48 -17.28 -28.36
C GLY A 46 17.26 -15.98 -29.16
N GLY A 47 18.25 -15.57 -29.95
CA GLY A 47 18.26 -14.26 -30.60
C GLY A 47 17.24 -14.09 -31.73
N ARG A 48 16.79 -12.85 -31.94
CA ARG A 48 16.46 -12.28 -33.26
C ARG A 48 16.31 -10.75 -33.20
N LYS A 49 16.71 -10.12 -34.30
CA LYS A 49 16.90 -8.69 -34.53
C LYS A 49 15.59 -7.88 -34.58
N SER A 50 15.77 -6.57 -34.42
CA SER A 50 15.01 -5.44 -35.00
C SER A 50 13.94 -4.76 -34.14
N GLY A 51 14.00 -3.42 -34.18
CA GLY A 51 12.98 -2.52 -33.67
C GLY A 51 13.51 -1.56 -32.61
N ALA A 52 14.22 -0.51 -33.04
CA ALA A 52 14.43 0.68 -32.22
C ALA A 52 13.05 1.28 -31.91
N ARG A 53 12.46 0.88 -30.77
CA ARG A 53 11.30 1.56 -30.19
C ARG A 53 11.86 2.81 -29.53
N ASN A 54 11.31 3.96 -29.89
CA ASN A 54 11.57 5.23 -29.23
C ASN A 54 11.44 5.01 -27.72
N ALA A 55 12.58 5.00 -27.02
CA ALA A 55 12.59 5.03 -25.58
C ALA A 55 12.03 6.40 -25.21
N THR A 56 10.75 6.43 -24.81
CA THR A 56 10.18 7.57 -24.11
C THR A 56 11.16 7.91 -22.98
N PRO A 57 11.67 9.15 -22.91
CA PRO A 57 12.61 9.52 -21.88
C PRO A 57 11.99 9.18 -20.53
N LEU A 58 12.72 8.42 -19.71
CA LEU A 58 12.39 8.19 -18.31
C LEU A 58 12.20 9.58 -17.70
N SER A 59 10.95 9.91 -17.37
CA SER A 59 10.58 11.14 -16.66
C SER A 59 11.52 11.29 -15.47
N THR A 60 12.37 12.32 -15.51
CA THR A 60 13.21 12.68 -14.37
C THR A 60 12.26 13.11 -13.27
N SER A 61 12.21 12.33 -12.20
CA SER A 61 11.37 12.62 -11.05
C SER A 61 11.56 14.06 -10.58
N GLN A 62 10.47 14.74 -10.27
CA GLN A 62 10.43 16.12 -9.76
C GLN A 62 10.77 16.19 -8.26
N ARG A 63 10.99 15.03 -7.60
CA ARG A 63 11.49 14.93 -6.23
C ARG A 63 12.76 15.75 -6.03
N ASN A 64 12.74 16.61 -5.00
CA ASN A 64 13.94 17.30 -4.52
C ASN A 64 14.38 16.70 -3.18
N GLU A 65 15.54 16.02 -3.16
CA GLU A 65 16.12 15.41 -1.97
C GLU A 65 16.64 16.44 -0.96
N ALA A 66 17.09 17.61 -1.42
CA ALA A 66 17.64 18.65 -0.54
C ALA A 66 16.57 19.30 0.35
N THR A 67 15.29 19.18 -0.02
CA THR A 67 14.17 19.74 0.74
C THR A 67 13.45 18.70 1.60
N PHE A 68 13.90 17.44 1.59
CA PHE A 68 13.28 16.38 2.38
C PHE A 68 13.47 16.62 3.88
N VAL A 69 12.35 16.60 4.60
CA VAL A 69 12.34 16.66 6.06
C VAL A 69 11.71 15.37 6.59
N ALA A 70 12.51 14.59 7.32
CA ALA A 70 12.03 13.39 8.00
C ALA A 70 11.08 13.75 9.17
N ARG A 71 10.12 12.88 9.44
CA ARG A 71 9.27 12.95 10.64
C ARG A 71 10.03 12.45 11.86
N THR A 72 9.68 12.99 13.02
CA THR A 72 10.08 12.42 14.31
C THR A 72 9.25 11.17 14.64
N GLU A 73 9.74 10.30 15.54
CA GLU A 73 9.04 9.08 15.94
C GLU A 73 7.61 9.33 16.45
N ASP A 74 7.39 10.39 17.22
CA ASP A 74 6.07 10.74 17.75
C ASP A 74 5.11 11.21 16.64
N GLU A 75 5.62 11.97 15.68
CA GLU A 75 4.84 12.37 14.49
C GLU A 75 4.50 11.17 13.61
N MET A 76 5.44 10.23 13.45
CA MET A 76 5.17 9.01 12.70
C MET A 76 4.04 8.20 13.33
N LYS A 77 4.09 7.98 14.65
CA LYS A 77 3.02 7.29 15.38
C LYS A 77 1.67 8.00 15.25
N ALA A 78 1.65 9.34 15.28
CA ALA A 78 0.43 10.11 15.12
C ALA A 78 -0.17 9.93 13.71
N VAL A 79 0.66 9.99 12.67
CA VAL A 79 0.22 9.77 11.27
C VAL A 79 -0.25 8.34 11.04
N ILE A 80 0.47 7.35 11.56
CA ILE A 80 0.08 5.93 11.44
C ILE A 80 -1.30 5.71 12.07
N ARG A 81 -1.53 6.19 13.31
CA ARG A 81 -2.83 6.09 13.98
C ARG A 81 -3.96 6.78 13.22
N GLN A 82 -3.65 7.85 12.49
CA GLN A 82 -4.62 8.50 11.61
C GLN A 82 -4.91 7.62 10.39
N TRP A 83 -3.88 7.13 9.70
CA TRP A 83 -4.01 6.30 8.51
C TRP A 83 -4.72 4.98 8.79
N GLU A 84 -4.49 4.33 9.94
CA GLU A 84 -5.18 3.09 10.34
C GLU A 84 -6.71 3.20 10.36
N GLN A 85 -7.25 4.41 10.53
CA GLN A 85 -8.69 4.67 10.49
C GLN A 85 -9.26 4.63 9.07
N TYR A 86 -8.42 4.91 8.07
CA TYR A 86 -8.75 4.86 6.64
C TYR A 86 -8.34 3.55 5.99
N ALA A 87 -7.56 2.70 6.70
CA ALA A 87 -7.16 1.41 6.19
C ALA A 87 -8.38 0.52 5.97
N HIS A 88 -8.52 0.04 4.73
CA HIS A 88 -9.61 -0.83 4.32
C HIS A 88 -9.56 -2.16 5.09
N PRO A 89 -10.70 -2.77 5.48
CA PRO A 89 -10.72 -4.06 6.19
C PRO A 89 -9.90 -5.17 5.52
N ARG A 90 -9.84 -5.19 4.19
CA ARG A 90 -9.00 -6.11 3.40
C ARG A 90 -7.53 -6.13 3.83
N SER A 91 -7.02 -4.99 4.29
CA SER A 91 -5.63 -4.90 4.77
C SER A 91 -5.43 -5.66 6.08
N ARG A 92 -6.38 -5.57 7.02
CA ARG A 92 -6.32 -6.28 8.31
C ARG A 92 -6.49 -7.78 8.17
N GLU A 93 -7.22 -8.24 7.16
CA GLU A 93 -7.32 -9.66 6.83
C GLU A 93 -6.03 -10.20 6.21
N PHE A 94 -5.32 -9.36 5.46
CA PHE A 94 -4.06 -9.73 4.81
C PHE A 94 -2.88 -9.69 5.77
N PHE A 95 -2.68 -8.57 6.46
CA PHE A 95 -1.66 -8.44 7.49
C PHE A 95 -2.18 -9.14 8.74
N ALA A 96 -1.85 -10.43 8.88
CA ALA A 96 -2.37 -11.33 9.91
C ALA A 96 -2.22 -10.83 11.38
N SER A 97 -1.47 -9.75 11.62
CA SER A 97 -1.42 -9.05 12.90
C SER A 97 -1.38 -7.53 12.69
N PRO A 98 -1.93 -6.73 13.62
CA PRO A 98 -1.84 -5.27 13.58
C PRO A 98 -0.40 -4.75 13.47
N GLU A 99 0.55 -5.43 14.12
CA GLU A 99 1.96 -5.06 14.13
C GLU A 99 2.57 -5.13 12.72
N MET A 100 2.19 -6.12 11.90
CA MET A 100 2.67 -6.20 10.52
C MET A 100 2.14 -5.05 9.65
N LEU A 101 0.89 -4.62 9.86
CA LEU A 101 0.36 -3.44 9.18
C LEU A 101 1.11 -2.19 9.66
N GLU A 102 1.31 -2.02 10.97
CA GLU A 102 2.06 -0.91 11.55
C GLU A 102 3.50 -0.83 11.00
N GLU A 103 4.19 -1.96 10.84
CA GLU A 103 5.52 -2.02 10.23
C GLU A 103 5.53 -1.50 8.78
N VAL A 104 4.53 -1.90 7.98
CA VAL A 104 4.38 -1.42 6.60
C VAL A 104 4.05 0.07 6.57
N LEU A 105 3.12 0.53 7.41
CA LEU A 105 2.77 1.95 7.52
C LEU A 105 3.97 2.78 7.98
N THR A 106 4.79 2.25 8.89
CA THR A 106 6.02 2.90 9.35
C THR A 106 7.00 3.09 8.19
N GLN A 107 7.20 2.08 7.35
CA GLN A 107 8.04 2.22 6.16
C GLN A 107 7.50 3.28 5.21
N LEU A 108 6.19 3.29 4.97
CA LEU A 108 5.55 4.29 4.12
C LEU A 108 5.77 5.71 4.66
N VAL A 109 5.49 5.95 5.94
CA VAL A 109 5.63 7.27 6.58
C VAL A 109 7.09 7.75 6.60
N LYS A 110 8.06 6.84 6.79
CA LYS A 110 9.50 7.17 6.75
C LYS A 110 9.95 7.63 5.37
N GLY A 111 9.38 7.06 4.32
CA GLY A 111 9.77 7.37 2.94
C GLY A 111 9.03 8.56 2.32
N ILE A 112 8.28 9.35 3.07
CA ILE A 112 7.60 10.55 2.58
C ILE A 112 7.94 11.78 3.43
N ASP A 113 7.96 12.95 2.79
CA ASP A 113 8.25 14.21 3.47
C ASP A 113 7.26 14.50 4.61
N ARG A 114 7.74 15.12 5.70
CA ARG A 114 6.98 15.47 6.92
C ARG A 114 5.67 16.22 6.64
N GLY A 115 5.64 17.09 5.62
CA GLY A 115 4.47 17.90 5.27
C GLY A 115 3.56 17.29 4.20
N ALA A 116 3.82 16.06 3.77
CA ALA A 116 3.10 15.40 2.69
C ALA A 116 2.19 14.29 3.22
N ASP A 117 1.03 14.09 2.57
CA ASP A 117 0.11 13.00 2.89
C ASP A 117 -0.41 12.39 1.57
N PRO A 118 -0.09 11.14 1.23
CA PRO A 118 -0.52 10.49 -0.01
C PRO A 118 -1.97 9.99 0.01
N ILE A 119 -2.65 10.03 1.16
CA ILE A 119 -4.00 9.48 1.36
C ILE A 119 -5.02 10.61 1.45
N LEU A 120 -4.73 11.61 2.29
CA LEU A 120 -5.63 12.74 2.60
C LEU A 120 -5.11 14.09 2.08
N GLY A 121 -3.99 14.07 1.35
CA GLY A 121 -3.44 15.26 0.73
C GLY A 121 -4.34 15.82 -0.37
N PRO A 122 -4.13 17.08 -0.79
CA PRO A 122 -4.88 17.68 -1.88
C PRO A 122 -4.53 17.01 -3.22
N ASP A 123 -5.56 16.61 -3.97
CA ASP A 123 -5.46 15.86 -5.23
C ASP A 123 -4.56 16.49 -6.29
N GLU A 124 -4.31 17.80 -6.25
CA GLU A 124 -3.46 18.49 -7.24
C GLU A 124 -1.96 18.43 -6.91
N LYS A 125 -1.58 17.94 -5.73
CA LYS A 125 -0.20 17.97 -5.25
C LYS A 125 0.43 16.58 -5.29
N CYS A 126 1.57 16.46 -5.94
CA CYS A 126 2.37 15.23 -5.87
C CYS A 126 2.92 14.99 -4.45
N VAL A 127 3.02 13.73 -4.07
CA VAL A 127 3.71 13.26 -2.86
C VAL A 127 4.83 12.34 -3.28
N TYR A 128 6.07 12.73 -3.07
CA TYR A 128 7.22 11.98 -3.57
C TYR A 128 7.77 10.98 -2.54
N TRP A 129 8.21 9.84 -3.05
CA TRP A 129 8.91 8.81 -2.29
C TRP A 129 10.40 9.12 -2.16
N TYR A 130 10.94 9.00 -0.96
CA TYR A 130 12.34 9.24 -0.59
C TYR A 130 13.03 8.00 -0.01
N GLY A 131 12.31 6.87 0.08
CA GLY A 131 12.87 5.61 0.53
C GLY A 131 13.51 4.78 -0.59
N ASP A 132 13.55 3.47 -0.38
CA ASP A 132 14.14 2.50 -1.31
C ASP A 132 13.51 2.56 -2.71
N VAL A 133 14.35 2.44 -3.74
CA VAL A 133 13.90 2.27 -5.12
C VAL A 133 14.44 0.97 -5.71
N THR A 134 13.70 0.39 -6.65
CA THR A 134 14.18 -0.77 -7.40
C THR A 134 15.38 -0.40 -8.29
N LYS A 135 16.34 -1.33 -8.42
CA LYS A 135 17.60 -1.08 -9.13
C LYS A 135 17.45 -0.99 -10.66
N GLU A 136 16.47 -1.71 -11.21
CA GLU A 136 16.33 -1.89 -12.67
C GLU A 136 15.57 -0.72 -13.31
N ASP A 137 14.54 -0.24 -12.64
CA ASP A 137 13.54 0.69 -13.19
C ASP A 137 13.24 1.88 -12.25
N MET A 138 13.99 2.04 -11.16
CA MET A 138 13.92 3.19 -10.25
C MET A 138 12.50 3.47 -9.71
N GLN A 139 11.77 2.42 -9.36
CA GLN A 139 10.39 2.50 -8.84
C GLN A 139 10.39 2.55 -7.31
N ALA A 140 9.46 3.30 -6.73
CA ALA A 140 9.27 3.35 -5.28
C ALA A 140 8.94 1.96 -4.70
N ALA A 141 9.71 1.51 -3.72
CA ALA A 141 9.59 0.17 -3.17
C ALA A 141 9.79 0.12 -1.65
N ILE A 142 9.17 -0.89 -1.03
CA ILE A 142 9.37 -1.28 0.37
C ILE A 142 9.74 -2.76 0.46
N ARG A 143 10.24 -3.17 1.63
CA ARG A 143 10.57 -4.57 1.91
C ARG A 143 9.64 -5.08 3.00
N MET A 144 9.00 -6.20 2.75
CA MET A 144 8.13 -6.83 3.73
C MET A 144 8.18 -8.34 3.58
N VAL A 145 8.07 -9.05 4.70
CA VAL A 145 7.80 -10.47 4.68
C VAL A 145 6.31 -10.64 4.39
N LYS A 146 5.96 -11.26 3.28
CA LYS A 146 4.56 -11.53 2.98
C LYS A 146 4.05 -12.60 3.94
N PRO A 147 2.79 -12.52 4.40
CA PRO A 147 2.25 -13.57 5.26
C PRO A 147 2.35 -14.96 4.58
N GLY A 148 2.86 -15.95 5.31
CA GLY A 148 3.15 -17.29 4.78
C GLY A 148 4.52 -17.45 4.11
N GLU A 149 5.27 -16.37 3.90
CA GLU A 149 6.67 -16.39 3.49
C GLU A 149 7.59 -16.19 4.71
N THR A 150 8.85 -16.62 4.60
CA THR A 150 9.89 -16.39 5.62
C THR A 150 10.98 -15.44 5.15
N VAL A 151 10.92 -15.03 3.88
CA VAL A 151 11.92 -14.19 3.22
C VAL A 151 11.28 -12.85 2.89
N GLU A 152 12.02 -11.77 3.12
CA GLU A 152 11.59 -10.44 2.70
C GLU A 152 11.47 -10.36 1.17
N SER A 153 10.33 -9.84 0.73
CA SER A 153 10.04 -9.54 -0.67
C SER A 153 10.03 -8.02 -0.89
N VAL A 154 10.56 -7.60 -2.05
CA VAL A 154 10.39 -6.21 -2.53
C VAL A 154 8.98 -6.04 -3.09
N THR A 155 8.29 -4.98 -2.69
CA THR A 155 6.94 -4.64 -3.12
C THR A 155 6.84 -3.16 -3.50
N TYR A 156 6.11 -2.84 -4.57
CA TYR A 156 5.95 -1.45 -5.03
C TYR A 156 5.02 -0.65 -4.11
N VAL A 157 5.45 0.56 -3.75
CA VAL A 157 4.73 1.43 -2.80
C VAL A 157 3.32 1.77 -3.26
N ASN A 158 3.15 2.12 -4.55
CA ASN A 158 1.84 2.47 -5.09
C ASN A 158 0.83 1.31 -5.01
N ARG A 159 1.29 0.06 -5.18
CA ARG A 159 0.45 -1.12 -4.99
C ARG A 159 0.09 -1.26 -3.51
N VAL A 160 1.05 -1.18 -2.60
CA VAL A 160 0.78 -1.27 -1.15
C VAL A 160 -0.25 -0.23 -0.71
N LEU A 161 -0.08 1.04 -1.12
CA LEU A 161 -1.02 2.11 -0.80
C LEU A 161 -2.42 1.83 -1.37
N ALA A 162 -2.51 1.43 -2.64
CA ALA A 162 -3.79 1.06 -3.22
C ALA A 162 -4.45 -0.12 -2.51
N PHE A 163 -3.69 -1.15 -2.13
CA PHE A 163 -4.23 -2.29 -1.39
C PHE A 163 -4.82 -1.88 -0.03
N ILE A 164 -4.10 -1.02 0.70
CA ILE A 164 -4.48 -0.63 2.04
C ILE A 164 -5.64 0.38 2.01
N PHE A 165 -5.62 1.36 1.10
CA PHE A 165 -6.46 2.55 1.20
C PHE A 165 -7.45 2.74 0.06
N ALA A 166 -7.33 2.03 -1.07
CA ALA A 166 -8.29 2.20 -2.15
C ALA A 166 -9.68 1.72 -1.75
N THR A 167 -10.69 2.47 -2.20
CA THR A 167 -12.10 2.04 -2.17
C THR A 167 -12.27 0.75 -2.95
N ASP A 168 -13.35 0.02 -2.66
CA ASP A 168 -13.65 -1.24 -3.36
C ASP A 168 -13.71 -1.06 -4.88
N ASP A 169 -14.42 -0.05 -5.37
CA ASP A 169 -14.57 0.22 -6.81
C ASP A 169 -13.21 0.46 -7.49
N SER A 170 -12.35 1.30 -6.88
CA SER A 170 -11.02 1.58 -7.41
C SER A 170 -10.12 0.34 -7.33
N PHE A 171 -10.20 -0.41 -6.24
CA PHE A 171 -9.41 -1.62 -6.05
C PHE A 171 -9.77 -2.69 -7.09
N GLU A 172 -11.06 -2.88 -7.40
CA GLU A 172 -11.50 -3.82 -8.45
C GLU A 172 -10.93 -3.48 -9.83
N LEU A 173 -10.82 -2.19 -10.16
CA LEU A 173 -10.19 -1.76 -11.41
C LEU A 173 -8.68 -2.03 -11.37
N LEU A 174 -8.02 -1.74 -10.25
CA LEU A 174 -6.59 -1.98 -10.06
C LEU A 174 -6.21 -3.47 -10.09
N MET A 175 -7.12 -4.36 -9.70
CA MET A 175 -6.94 -5.81 -9.81
C MET A 175 -6.86 -6.29 -11.26
N ARG A 176 -7.41 -5.53 -12.22
CA ARG A 176 -7.38 -5.87 -13.66
C ARG A 176 -6.09 -5.44 -14.35
N LEU A 177 -5.31 -4.56 -13.72
CA LEU A 177 -4.05 -4.08 -14.27
C LEU A 177 -2.94 -5.14 -14.12
N PRO A 178 -1.89 -5.10 -14.98
CA PRO A 178 -0.74 -5.97 -14.85
C PRO A 178 -0.10 -5.92 -13.45
N LYS A 179 0.54 -7.01 -13.03
CA LYS A 179 1.27 -7.14 -11.75
C LYS A 179 2.63 -6.40 -11.78
N GLU A 180 2.65 -5.24 -12.43
CA GLU A 180 3.76 -4.30 -12.58
C GLU A 180 3.54 -3.05 -11.69
N PRO A 181 4.51 -2.15 -11.51
CA PRO A 181 4.27 -0.87 -10.85
C PRO A 181 3.10 -0.13 -11.50
N LEU A 182 2.17 0.37 -10.69
CA LEU A 182 1.03 1.15 -11.20
C LEU A 182 1.55 2.45 -11.80
N LYS A 183 0.98 2.87 -12.93
CA LYS A 183 1.40 4.14 -13.55
C LYS A 183 0.79 5.30 -12.81
N MET A 184 1.58 6.35 -12.60
CA MET A 184 1.09 7.61 -12.03
C MET A 184 0.57 8.54 -13.13
N GLY A 185 -0.65 9.06 -12.98
CA GLY A 185 -1.29 10.00 -13.90
C GLY A 185 -0.60 11.36 -13.97
N CYS A 186 0.16 11.74 -12.93
CA CYS A 186 0.98 12.96 -12.92
C CYS A 186 2.27 12.84 -13.75
N GLY A 187 2.61 11.64 -14.25
CA GLY A 187 3.79 11.39 -15.07
C GLY A 187 5.09 11.18 -14.31
N ASP A 188 5.05 11.10 -12.97
CA ASP A 188 6.21 10.83 -12.11
C ASP A 188 6.02 9.54 -11.32
N GLN A 189 6.85 8.52 -11.58
CA GLN A 189 6.73 7.20 -10.94
C GLN A 189 7.23 7.16 -9.49
N LEU A 190 7.91 8.21 -9.01
CA LEU A 190 8.20 8.38 -7.59
C LEU A 190 7.10 9.13 -6.85
N CYS A 191 6.05 9.61 -7.54
CA CYS A 191 4.84 10.02 -6.86
C CYS A 191 4.15 8.79 -6.25
N VAL A 192 3.72 8.90 -5.01
CA VAL A 192 3.00 7.87 -4.25
C VAL A 192 1.64 8.37 -3.77
N HIS A 193 1.14 9.51 -4.29
CA HIS A 193 -0.20 9.99 -3.95
C HIS A 193 -1.27 9.06 -4.53
N LEU A 194 -2.21 8.61 -3.69
CA LEU A 194 -3.24 7.64 -4.07
C LEU A 194 -4.15 8.16 -5.20
N ALA A 195 -4.59 9.42 -5.10
CA ALA A 195 -5.35 10.12 -6.15
C ALA A 195 -4.61 10.24 -7.50
N HIS A 196 -3.29 10.07 -7.54
CA HIS A 196 -2.50 10.13 -8.77
C HIS A 196 -2.29 8.77 -9.42
N ILE A 197 -2.78 7.68 -8.83
CA ILE A 197 -2.68 6.35 -9.46
C ILE A 197 -3.59 6.31 -10.68
N SER A 198 -3.01 5.99 -11.84
CA SER A 198 -3.79 5.80 -13.06
C SER A 198 -4.54 4.48 -13.03
N LEU A 199 -5.84 4.55 -13.28
CA LEU A 199 -6.71 3.39 -13.46
C LEU A 199 -6.81 2.94 -14.93
N SER A 200 -6.12 3.63 -15.84
CA SER A 200 -6.07 3.28 -17.26
C SER A 200 -5.02 2.23 -17.56
N VAL A 201 -5.30 1.38 -18.55
CA VAL A 201 -4.39 0.37 -19.09
C VAL A 201 -3.41 0.98 -20.10
#